data_AF-A0A365P1F7-F1
#
_entry.id   AF-A0A365P1F7-F1
#
_cell.length_a   1.000
_cell.length_b   1.000
_cell.length_c   1.000
_cell.angle_alpha   90.00
_cell.angle_beta   90.00
_cell.angle_gamma   90.00
#
_symmetry.space_group_name_H-M   'P 1'
#
loop_
_entity.id
_entity.type
_entity.pdbx_description
1 polymer ?
#
loop_
_entity_poly.entity_id
_entity_poly.type
_entity_poly.pdbx_seq_one_letter_code
_entity_poly.pdbx_strand_id
1 'polypeptide(L)'
;MNKIVKIAILFLGGIFFSWLFILIFYDYPQDSFSNIKIPKNLDFEKPIESLTNKQIDSLEKKIVNEVEILIIGNGFNGYEFYVWHKPTEFGTLYIKAFELTQNIQLSEEKLTSRTSHQINQLDTKFNLYRSKTVIDEGTFEKYYPVRFELWFKSQDSGNEIKLKEAYYVIDGWDR
;
A
#
# COMPACT_ATOMS: atom_id res chain seq x y z
N MET A 1 -21.56 -0.14 -47.90
CA MET A 1 -20.89 -1.08 -46.96
C MET A 1 -21.64 -2.41 -46.98
N ASN A 2 -20.99 -3.48 -47.48
CA ASN A 2 -21.64 -4.78 -47.72
C ASN A 2 -21.97 -5.50 -46.39
N LYS A 3 -22.97 -6.40 -46.42
CA LYS A 3 -23.47 -7.12 -45.23
C LYS A 3 -22.35 -7.74 -44.39
N ILE A 4 -21.32 -8.29 -45.04
CA ILE A 4 -20.15 -8.90 -44.39
C ILE A 4 -19.38 -7.89 -43.53
N VAL A 5 -19.20 -6.66 -44.02
CA VAL A 5 -18.49 -5.60 -43.29
C VAL A 5 -19.31 -5.12 -42.09
N LYS A 6 -20.65 -5.05 -42.21
CA LYS A 6 -21.53 -4.72 -41.08
C LYS A 6 -21.48 -5.79 -39.98
N ILE A 7 -21.46 -7.06 -40.35
CA ILE A 7 -21.37 -8.19 -39.41
C ILE A 7 -20.01 -8.18 -38.70
N ALA A 8 -18.92 -7.93 -39.42
CA ALA A 8 -17.58 -7.85 -38.83
C ALA A 8 -17.46 -6.71 -37.80
N ILE A 9 -18.03 -5.53 -38.09
CA ILE A 9 -18.03 -4.39 -37.17
C ILE A 9 -18.83 -4.70 -35.90
N LEU A 10 -20.00 -5.34 -36.01
CA LEU A 10 -20.80 -5.75 -34.85
C LEU A 10 -20.08 -6.78 -33.99
N PHE A 11 -19.37 -7.72 -34.61
CA PHE A 11 -18.61 -8.75 -33.89
C PHE A 11 -17.40 -8.16 -33.15
N LEU A 12 -16.62 -7.30 -33.82
CA LEU A 12 -15.49 -6.59 -33.20
C LEU A 12 -15.95 -5.64 -32.09
N GLY A 13 -17.08 -4.95 -32.28
CA GLY A 13 -17.70 -4.15 -31.23
C GLY A 13 -18.08 -5.00 -30.02
N GLY A 14 -18.71 -6.17 -30.23
CA GLY A 14 -19.06 -7.10 -29.16
C GLY A 14 -17.85 -7.58 -28.35
N ILE A 15 -16.74 -7.91 -29.02
CA ILE A 15 -15.48 -8.31 -28.35
C ILE A 15 -14.88 -7.14 -27.57
N PHE A 16 -14.90 -5.93 -28.13
CA PHE A 16 -14.41 -4.74 -27.44
C PHE A 16 -15.25 -4.44 -26.20
N PHE A 17 -16.58 -4.54 -26.29
CA PHE A 17 -17.47 -4.34 -25.15
C PHE A 17 -17.34 -5.44 -24.10
N SER A 18 -17.14 -6.70 -24.47
CA SER A 18 -16.90 -7.77 -23.49
C SER A 18 -15.55 -7.63 -22.79
N TRP A 19 -14.51 -7.21 -23.51
CA TRP A 19 -13.21 -6.88 -22.92
C TRP A 19 -13.29 -5.67 -21.97
N LEU A 20 -14.02 -4.63 -22.37
CA LEU A 20 -14.28 -3.46 -21.52
C LEU A 20 -15.12 -3.83 -20.29
N PHE A 21 -16.08 -4.75 -20.44
CA PHE A 21 -16.89 -5.26 -19.33
C PHE A 21 -16.03 -6.07 -18.35
N ILE A 22 -15.11 -6.91 -18.83
CA ILE A 22 -14.15 -7.59 -17.95
C ILE A 22 -13.30 -6.56 -17.20
N LEU A 23 -12.80 -5.51 -17.84
CA LEU A 23 -12.02 -4.47 -17.17
C LEU A 23 -12.81 -3.69 -16.10
N ILE A 24 -14.11 -3.45 -16.32
CA ILE A 24 -14.98 -2.71 -15.40
C ILE A 24 -15.45 -3.59 -14.23
N PHE A 25 -15.70 -4.88 -14.47
CA PHE A 25 -16.26 -5.81 -13.49
C PHE A 25 -15.24 -6.75 -12.86
N TYR A 26 -13.95 -6.60 -13.15
CA TYR A 26 -12.86 -7.21 -12.38
C TYR A 26 -12.64 -6.44 -11.07
N ASP A 27 -13.71 -6.16 -10.34
CA ASP A 27 -13.61 -5.83 -8.93
C ASP A 27 -13.13 -7.12 -8.24
N TYR A 28 -11.94 -7.08 -7.64
CA TYR A 28 -11.44 -8.19 -6.85
C TYR A 28 -12.47 -8.45 -5.73
N PRO A 29 -13.12 -9.64 -5.69
CA PRO A 29 -14.10 -9.89 -4.65
C PRO A 29 -13.42 -9.76 -3.29
N GLN A 30 -13.99 -8.98 -2.37
CA GLN A 30 -13.41 -8.77 -1.02
C GLN A 30 -13.09 -10.09 -0.31
N ASP A 31 -13.87 -11.14 -0.56
CA ASP A 31 -13.65 -12.50 -0.05
C ASP A 31 -12.32 -13.14 -0.49
N SER A 32 -11.67 -12.63 -1.54
CA SER A 32 -10.43 -13.18 -2.09
C SER A 32 -9.25 -13.13 -1.11
N PHE A 33 -9.27 -12.20 -0.15
CA PHE A 33 -8.19 -12.04 0.82
C PHE A 33 -8.41 -12.81 2.13
N SER A 34 -9.57 -13.47 2.30
CA SER A 34 -9.93 -14.16 3.55
C SER A 34 -9.29 -15.55 3.72
N ASN A 35 -8.82 -16.15 2.63
CA ASN A 35 -8.34 -17.55 2.57
C ASN A 35 -6.89 -17.68 2.09
N ILE A 36 -6.11 -16.60 2.16
CA ILE A 36 -4.72 -16.59 1.71
C ILE A 36 -3.84 -17.32 2.73
N LYS A 37 -2.99 -18.23 2.24
CA LYS A 37 -2.06 -18.97 3.09
C LYS A 37 -0.84 -18.10 3.41
N ILE A 38 -0.56 -17.93 4.70
CA ILE A 38 0.67 -17.28 5.15
C ILE A 38 1.86 -18.22 4.88
N PRO A 39 2.86 -17.80 4.08
CA PRO A 39 4.00 -18.63 3.76
C PRO A 39 4.89 -18.81 5.00
N LYS A 40 5.47 -20.01 5.19
CA LYS A 40 6.25 -20.37 6.39
C LYS A 40 7.73 -19.99 6.33
N ASN A 41 8.21 -19.55 5.17
CA ASN A 41 9.62 -19.25 4.90
C ASN A 41 9.99 -17.78 5.14
N LEU A 42 9.05 -16.97 5.60
CA LEU A 42 9.24 -15.56 5.92
C LEU A 42 8.68 -15.30 7.31
N ASP A 43 9.41 -14.49 8.08
CA ASP A 43 8.94 -14.00 9.36
C ASP A 43 8.07 -12.77 9.13
N PHE A 44 6.84 -12.82 9.65
CA PHE A 44 5.89 -11.72 9.58
C PHE A 44 5.64 -11.17 10.96
N GLU A 45 5.65 -9.85 11.07
CA GLU A 45 5.19 -9.17 12.27
C GLU A 45 3.65 -9.04 12.25
N LYS A 46 3.01 -9.09 13.42
CA LYS A 46 1.64 -8.60 13.56
C LYS A 46 1.70 -7.15 14.03
N PRO A 47 0.99 -6.20 13.41
CA PRO A 47 0.97 -4.81 13.87
C PRO A 47 0.51 -4.73 15.33
N ILE A 48 1.11 -3.82 16.08
CA ILE A 48 0.62 -3.48 17.42
C ILE A 48 -0.70 -2.72 17.24
N GLU A 49 -1.77 -3.14 17.91
CA GLU A 49 -3.11 -2.56 17.66
C GLU A 49 -3.21 -1.07 18.03
N SER A 50 -2.55 -0.67 19.11
CA SER A 50 -2.53 0.73 19.55
C SER A 50 -1.30 1.03 20.41
N LEU A 51 -0.89 2.30 20.41
CA LEU A 51 0.19 2.81 21.26
C LEU A 51 -0.38 3.70 22.36
N THR A 52 0.22 3.62 23.55
CA THR A 52 0.01 4.61 24.60
C THR A 52 0.73 5.93 24.26
N ASN A 53 0.28 7.05 24.83
CA ASN A 53 0.95 8.35 24.64
C ASN A 53 2.44 8.30 25.01
N LYS A 54 2.81 7.56 26.06
CA LYS A 54 4.22 7.38 26.45
C LYS A 54 5.04 6.66 25.37
N GLN A 55 4.45 5.67 24.69
CA GLN A 55 5.11 4.99 23.58
C GLN A 55 5.25 5.92 22.38
N ILE A 56 4.22 6.70 22.06
CA ILE A 56 4.26 7.71 20.99
C ILE A 56 5.39 8.73 21.24
N ASP A 57 5.46 9.29 22.45
CA ASP A 57 6.54 10.21 22.86
C ASP A 57 7.93 9.57 22.72
N SER A 58 8.03 8.26 22.99
CA SER A 58 9.27 7.51 22.86
C SER A 58 9.67 7.33 21.40
N LEU A 59 8.69 7.13 20.49
CA LEU A 59 8.94 7.06 19.05
C LEU A 59 9.39 8.41 18.47
N GLU A 60 8.84 9.53 18.93
CA GLU A 60 9.28 10.88 18.48
C GLU A 60 10.72 11.18 18.84
N LYS A 61 11.17 10.66 19.98
CA LYS A 61 12.53 10.86 20.50
C LYS A 61 13.49 9.76 20.06
N LYS A 62 13.01 8.75 19.33
CA LYS A 62 13.82 7.63 18.85
C LYS A 62 14.88 8.16 17.87
N ILE A 63 16.15 7.90 18.17
CA ILE A 63 17.25 8.15 17.26
C ILE A 63 17.46 6.88 16.44
N VAL A 64 17.35 7.01 15.11
CA VAL A 64 17.61 5.93 14.16
C VAL A 64 18.75 6.30 13.23
N ASN A 65 19.44 5.30 12.70
CA ASN A 65 20.58 5.47 11.80
C ASN A 65 20.32 4.92 10.38
N GLU A 66 19.16 4.34 10.16
CA GLU A 66 18.72 3.79 8.88
C GLU A 66 17.25 4.09 8.63
N VAL A 67 16.80 3.84 7.39
CA VAL A 67 15.38 3.96 7.04
C VAL A 67 14.61 2.85 7.72
N GLU A 68 13.58 3.23 8.47
CA GLU A 68 12.72 2.33 9.23
C GLU A 68 11.24 2.63 8.94
N ILE A 69 10.43 1.57 8.96
CA ILE A 69 8.97 1.65 8.86
C ILE A 69 8.41 0.85 10.04
N LEU A 70 7.46 1.44 10.76
CA LEU A 70 6.67 0.76 11.79
C LEU A 70 5.19 0.94 11.47
N ILE A 71 4.44 -0.16 11.50
CA ILE A 71 3.00 -0.19 11.25
C ILE A 71 2.26 -0.52 12.54
N ILE A 72 1.28 0.32 12.87
CA ILE A 72 0.42 0.21 14.05
C ILE A 72 -1.04 0.18 13.57
N GLY A 73 -1.90 -0.57 14.24
CA GLY A 73 -3.33 -0.61 13.95
C GLY A 73 -3.83 -1.98 13.53
N ASN A 74 -5.03 -1.99 12.96
CA ASN A 74 -5.73 -3.18 12.47
C ASN A 74 -6.78 -2.77 11.43
N GLY A 75 -7.43 -3.74 10.80
CA GLY A 75 -8.47 -3.52 9.80
C GLY A 75 -9.59 -2.61 10.30
N PHE A 76 -9.97 -2.71 11.59
CA PHE A 76 -11.07 -1.94 12.17
C PHE A 76 -10.74 -0.46 12.43
N ASN A 77 -9.53 -0.13 12.88
CA ASN A 77 -9.13 1.26 13.18
C ASN A 77 -8.34 1.91 12.04
N GLY A 78 -8.01 1.13 11.02
CA GLY A 78 -7.00 1.45 10.02
C GLY A 78 -5.58 1.31 10.56
N TYR A 79 -4.63 1.65 9.70
CA TYR A 79 -3.20 1.53 9.91
C TYR A 79 -2.54 2.90 9.97
N GLU A 80 -1.67 3.08 10.97
CA GLU A 80 -0.78 4.21 11.14
C GLU A 80 0.65 3.81 10.77
N PHE A 81 1.30 4.66 9.99
CA PHE A 81 2.64 4.45 9.47
C PHE A 81 3.58 5.44 10.13
N TYR A 82 4.59 4.92 10.82
CA TYR A 82 5.69 5.68 11.39
C TYR A 82 6.92 5.39 10.56
N VAL A 83 7.37 6.40 9.81
CA VAL A 83 8.49 6.27 8.88
C VAL A 83 9.61 7.17 9.33
N TRP A 84 10.80 6.60 9.50
CA TRP A 84 12.02 7.39 9.69
C TRP A 84 12.80 7.43 8.38
N HIS A 85 12.99 8.64 7.85
CA HIS A 85 13.74 8.86 6.63
C HIS A 85 14.66 10.08 6.78
N LYS A 86 15.86 10.02 6.19
CA LYS A 86 16.79 11.13 6.12
C LYS A 86 16.61 11.86 4.78
N PRO A 87 15.97 13.04 4.76
CA PRO A 87 15.68 13.76 3.51
C PRO A 87 16.96 14.36 2.93
N THR A 88 17.52 13.70 1.93
CA THR A 88 18.73 14.15 1.21
C THR A 88 18.42 14.77 -0.15
N GLU A 89 17.15 14.70 -0.59
CA GLU A 89 16.65 15.23 -1.85
C GLU A 89 15.20 15.73 -1.68
N PHE A 90 14.78 16.73 -2.45
CA PHE A 90 13.39 17.18 -2.50
C PHE A 90 12.54 16.19 -3.29
N GLY A 91 11.31 15.96 -2.83
CA GLY A 91 10.46 14.93 -3.42
C GLY A 91 9.28 14.55 -2.57
N THR A 92 8.70 13.39 -2.85
CA THR A 92 7.53 12.87 -2.15
C THR A 92 7.81 11.48 -1.61
N LEU A 93 7.55 11.28 -0.32
CA LEU A 93 7.65 10.00 0.38
C LEU A 93 6.25 9.40 0.57
N TYR A 94 6.06 8.12 0.29
CA TYR A 94 4.75 7.45 0.43
C TYR A 94 4.89 5.93 0.55
N ILE A 95 3.80 5.28 0.96
CA ILE A 95 3.73 3.83 1.15
C ILE A 95 2.99 3.18 -0.03
N LYS A 96 3.52 2.06 -0.49
CA LYS A 96 2.80 1.05 -1.27
C LYS A 96 2.63 -0.20 -0.41
N ALA A 97 1.58 -0.97 -0.64
CA ALA A 97 1.38 -2.26 0.03
C ALA A 97 0.96 -3.31 -0.99
N PHE A 98 1.45 -4.53 -0.80
CA PHE A 98 1.14 -5.65 -1.68
C PHE A 98 0.77 -6.88 -0.85
N GLU A 99 -0.33 -7.53 -1.21
CA GLU A 99 -0.55 -8.92 -0.80
C GLU A 99 0.58 -9.76 -1.38
N LEU A 100 1.29 -10.47 -0.52
CA LEU A 100 2.59 -11.03 -0.87
C LEU A 100 2.51 -12.21 -1.84
N THR A 101 1.50 -13.07 -1.72
CA THR A 101 1.45 -14.37 -2.43
C THR A 101 1.15 -14.21 -3.92
N GLN A 102 0.30 -13.26 -4.28
CA GLN A 102 -0.10 -12.95 -5.65
C GLN A 102 0.49 -11.63 -6.15
N ASN A 103 1.20 -10.89 -5.28
CA ASN A 103 1.78 -9.58 -5.56
C ASN A 103 0.72 -8.57 -6.06
N ILE A 104 -0.47 -8.62 -5.45
CA ILE A 104 -1.58 -7.70 -5.74
C ILE A 104 -1.37 -6.43 -4.93
N GLN A 105 -1.36 -5.28 -5.61
CA GLN A 105 -1.26 -3.99 -4.94
C GLN A 105 -2.55 -3.66 -4.22
N LEU A 106 -2.43 -3.30 -2.95
CA LEU A 106 -3.55 -3.01 -2.06
C LEU A 106 -3.82 -1.51 -2.04
N SER A 107 -5.09 -1.11 -2.05
CA SER A 107 -5.56 0.25 -1.74
C SER A 107 -4.71 1.36 -2.37
N GLU A 108 -4.29 1.19 -3.63
CA GLU A 108 -3.21 1.96 -4.25
C GLU A 108 -3.39 3.47 -4.14
N GLU A 109 -4.57 3.97 -4.54
CA GLU A 109 -4.88 5.39 -4.53
C GLU A 109 -4.87 5.95 -3.10
N LYS A 110 -5.47 5.22 -2.15
CA LYS A 110 -5.57 5.64 -0.75
C LYS A 110 -4.21 5.64 -0.06
N LEU A 111 -3.44 4.57 -0.23
CA LEU A 111 -2.11 4.48 0.36
C LEU A 111 -1.20 5.57 -0.21
N THR A 112 -1.13 5.70 -1.54
CA THR A 112 -0.29 6.74 -2.16
C THR A 112 -0.70 8.13 -1.71
N SER A 113 -1.98 8.50 -1.78
CA SER A 113 -2.44 9.86 -1.46
C SER A 113 -2.39 10.19 0.03
N ARG A 114 -2.81 9.28 0.91
CA ARG A 114 -2.95 9.56 2.36
C ARG A 114 -1.66 9.35 3.15
N THR A 115 -0.70 8.62 2.59
CA THR A 115 0.63 8.46 3.19
C THR A 115 1.70 9.36 2.57
N SER A 116 1.32 10.20 1.60
CA SER A 116 2.22 11.13 0.95
C SER A 116 2.71 12.22 1.91
N HIS A 117 4.03 12.36 1.99
CA HIS A 117 4.73 13.45 2.66
C HIS A 117 5.62 14.18 1.68
N GLN A 118 5.37 15.48 1.49
CA GLN A 118 6.23 16.31 0.67
C GLN A 118 7.50 16.69 1.45
N ILE A 119 8.66 16.40 0.87
CA ILE A 119 9.97 16.75 1.39
C ILE A 119 10.37 18.11 0.80
N ASN A 120 10.12 19.17 1.56
CA ASN A 120 10.47 20.56 1.19
C ASN A 120 11.69 21.09 1.97
N GLN A 121 12.25 20.29 2.87
CA GLN A 121 13.43 20.64 3.67
C GLN A 121 14.34 19.41 3.78
N LEU A 122 15.64 19.65 3.58
CA LEU A 122 16.68 18.64 3.74
C LEU A 122 17.21 18.64 5.16
N ASP A 123 17.69 17.48 5.63
CA ASP A 123 18.26 17.32 6.96
C ASP A 123 19.41 16.32 6.94
N THR A 124 20.36 16.54 7.84
CA THR A 124 21.46 15.63 8.14
C THR A 124 21.02 14.45 9.01
N LYS A 125 19.88 14.58 9.72
CA LYS A 125 19.31 13.58 10.61
C LYS A 125 18.07 12.90 10.00
N PHE A 126 17.71 11.75 10.58
CA PHE A 126 16.46 11.09 10.25
C PHE A 126 15.29 11.82 10.90
N ASN A 127 14.26 12.06 10.10
CA ASN A 127 13.01 12.68 10.51
C ASN A 127 11.90 11.63 10.56
N LEU A 128 10.97 11.81 11.51
CA LEU A 128 9.78 10.97 11.62
C LEU A 128 8.63 11.57 10.80
N TYR A 129 8.06 10.77 9.92
CA TYR A 129 6.87 11.06 9.12
C TYR A 129 5.74 10.13 9.58
N ARG A 130 4.55 10.70 9.80
CA ARG A 130 3.38 9.99 10.30
C ARG A 130 2.20 10.15 9.38
N SER A 131 1.59 9.03 9.00
CA SER A 131 0.36 9.02 8.22
C SER A 131 -0.58 7.91 8.67
N LYS A 132 -1.84 7.99 8.23
CA LYS A 132 -2.88 7.01 8.57
C LYS A 132 -3.77 6.76 7.37
N THR A 133 -4.11 5.50 7.13
CA THR A 133 -5.15 5.12 6.17
C THR A 133 -5.79 3.78 6.54
N VAL A 134 -6.80 3.38 5.79
CA VAL A 134 -7.37 2.03 5.79
C VAL A 134 -6.86 1.26 4.57
N ILE A 135 -6.87 -0.06 4.68
CA ILE A 135 -6.66 -0.99 3.57
C ILE A 135 -8.00 -1.67 3.34
N ASP A 136 -8.62 -1.44 2.18
CA ASP A 136 -9.99 -1.86 1.85
C ASP A 136 -10.11 -3.36 1.50
N GLU A 137 -8.98 -4.00 1.18
CA GLU A 137 -8.92 -5.40 0.80
C GLU A 137 -8.85 -6.30 2.05
N GLY A 138 -9.85 -7.16 2.23
CA GLY A 138 -9.89 -8.18 3.29
C GLY A 138 -11.13 -8.09 4.17
N THR A 139 -11.07 -8.83 5.26
CA THR A 139 -12.16 -8.99 6.23
C THR A 139 -11.54 -8.95 7.62
N PHE A 140 -12.25 -8.41 8.61
CA PHE A 140 -11.76 -8.36 9.97
C PHE A 140 -11.36 -9.75 10.47
N GLU A 141 -10.23 -9.82 11.19
CA GLU A 141 -9.66 -11.04 11.76
C GLU A 141 -9.26 -12.13 10.74
N LYS A 142 -9.38 -11.87 9.44
CA LYS A 142 -8.89 -12.74 8.37
C LYS A 142 -7.53 -12.24 7.89
N TYR A 143 -6.49 -12.72 8.58
CA TYR A 143 -5.12 -12.26 8.36
C TYR A 143 -4.51 -12.83 7.08
N TYR A 144 -3.81 -11.98 6.34
CA TYR A 144 -3.05 -12.34 5.14
C TYR A 144 -1.68 -11.62 5.12
N PRO A 145 -0.68 -12.18 4.42
CA PRO A 145 0.67 -11.64 4.40
C PRO A 145 0.77 -10.43 3.47
N VAL A 146 1.38 -9.35 3.96
CA VAL A 146 1.55 -8.09 3.25
C VAL A 146 2.99 -7.61 3.30
N ARG A 147 3.49 -7.17 2.14
CA ARG A 147 4.72 -6.41 2.03
C ARG A 147 4.38 -4.93 1.92
N PHE A 148 4.72 -4.17 2.95
CA PHE A 148 4.74 -2.72 2.90
C PHE A 148 6.05 -2.25 2.30
N GLU A 149 5.98 -1.25 1.44
CA GLU A 149 7.14 -0.66 0.78
C GLU A 149 7.12 0.85 0.96
N LEU A 150 8.23 1.42 1.42
CA LEU A 150 8.45 2.85 1.43
C LEU A 150 9.09 3.29 0.12
N TRP A 151 8.46 4.25 -0.54
CA TRP A 151 8.89 4.79 -1.82
C TRP A 151 9.19 6.27 -1.71
N PHE A 152 10.18 6.72 -2.47
CA PHE A 152 10.51 8.12 -2.65
C PHE A 152 10.52 8.48 -4.13
N LYS A 153 9.82 9.56 -4.46
CA LYS A 153 9.78 10.15 -5.78
C LYS A 153 10.55 11.46 -5.79
N SER A 154 11.65 11.49 -6.53
CA SER A 154 12.46 12.68 -6.74
C SER A 154 11.65 13.78 -7.42
N GLN A 155 11.71 15.00 -6.90
CA GLN A 155 11.11 16.16 -7.56
C GLN A 155 11.89 16.57 -8.81
N ASP A 156 13.22 16.45 -8.78
CA ASP A 156 14.10 16.92 -9.85
C ASP A 156 14.10 15.98 -11.06
N SER A 157 14.23 14.67 -10.81
CA SER A 157 14.30 13.66 -11.87
C SER A 157 12.96 12.99 -12.17
N GLY A 158 11.99 13.07 -11.26
CA GLY A 158 10.73 12.33 -11.35
C GLY A 158 10.86 10.83 -11.07
N ASN A 159 12.08 10.32 -10.84
CA ASN A 159 12.33 8.90 -10.60
C ASN A 159 11.75 8.44 -9.26
N GLU A 160 11.17 7.25 -9.25
CA GLU A 160 10.69 6.58 -8.06
C GLU A 160 11.67 5.47 -7.63
N ILE A 161 12.12 5.53 -6.38
CA ILE A 161 12.98 4.51 -5.79
C ILE A 161 12.33 3.91 -4.54
N LYS A 162 12.47 2.61 -4.38
CA LYS A 162 12.10 1.92 -3.15
C LYS A 162 13.21 2.07 -2.12
N LEU A 163 12.86 2.52 -0.92
CA LEU A 163 13.80 2.77 0.16
C LEU A 163 13.89 1.62 1.17
N LYS A 164 12.75 1.00 1.49
CA LYS A 164 12.67 -0.06 2.51
C LYS A 164 11.42 -0.92 2.28
N GLU A 165 11.48 -2.15 2.76
CA GLU A 165 10.36 -3.08 2.81
C GLU A 165 10.15 -3.55 4.26
N ALA A 166 8.91 -3.86 4.60
CA ALA A 166 8.55 -4.50 5.85
C ALA A 166 7.42 -5.52 5.63
N TYR A 167 7.46 -6.64 6.35
CA TYR A 167 6.58 -7.77 6.14
C TYR A 167 5.68 -7.97 7.36
N TYR A 168 4.37 -7.89 7.14
CA TYR A 168 3.36 -8.00 8.19
C TYR A 168 2.28 -9.00 7.83
N VAL A 169 1.60 -9.52 8.85
CA VAL A 169 0.29 -10.17 8.70
C VAL A 169 -0.79 -9.21 9.18
N ILE A 170 -1.70 -8.86 8.30
CA ILE A 170 -2.72 -7.83 8.54
C ILE A 170 -4.11 -8.36 8.15
N ASP A 171 -5.16 -7.74 8.67
CA ASP A 171 -6.52 -7.88 8.18
C ASP A 171 -6.98 -6.62 7.43
N GLY A 172 -8.05 -6.76 6.64
CA GLY A 172 -8.61 -5.68 5.84
C GLY A 172 -9.74 -4.95 6.54
N TRP A 173 -10.11 -3.80 6.00
CA TRP A 173 -11.35 -3.12 6.35
C TRP A 173 -12.54 -3.90 5.76
N ASP A 174 -13.39 -4.45 6.61
CA ASP A 174 -14.65 -5.09 6.23
C ASP A 174 -15.71 -3.99 5.98
N ARG A 175 -16.31 -3.94 4.79
CA ARG A 175 -17.34 -2.95 4.43
C ARG A 175 -18.75 -3.52 4.50
#